data_AF-M1W3M2-F1
#
_entry.id   AF-M1W3M2-F1
#
_cell.length_a   1.000
_cell.length_b   1.000
_cell.length_c   1.000
_cell.angle_alpha   90.00
_cell.angle_beta   90.00
_cell.angle_gamma   90.00
#
_symmetry.space_group_name_H-M   'P 1'
#
loop_
_entity.id
_entity.type
_entity.pdbx_description
1 polymer ?
#
loop_
_entity_poly.entity_id
_entity_poly.type
_entity_poly.pdbx_seq_one_letter_code
_entity_poly.pdbx_strand_id
1 'polypeptide(L)'
;MSVVGIGDYVRSLDTRTETGIPAQDFDNIKFYAQHAAAAYCNFKATPGSVLKCDKSACPLVEKNAPTVLASFAGSSTGVGAYVSLDEVRQEIVLSVRGSDSIRNYLTDIFLSWHICHFTSDCKVHVGFSKSWREIRDDVTSAVQTARGRFPKYRFITVGHSLGGASALLALADFIQDGIPTDLYTYGCPRVGNDHFVDWIDSQPGVRFRVTHGSDPVARLPPLWMGYRHTSPEYWLSKGGGVQDEPDVEIRVCDGIKNSDCNAGTWAMDVWAHMNYLGDTSACMGDPIVKWKRDDAMDSELEQRLIDWSQQDRDFVKKNSK
;
A
#
# COMPACT_ATOMS: atom_id res chain seq x y z
N MET A 1 -9.87 22.68 21.44
CA MET A 1 -10.27 21.33 21.87
C MET A 1 -11.76 21.19 21.62
N SER A 2 -12.15 20.61 20.49
CA SER A 2 -13.56 20.41 20.17
C SER A 2 -14.02 19.10 20.82
N VAL A 3 -14.98 19.19 21.72
CA VAL A 3 -15.61 18.01 22.34
C VAL A 3 -16.51 17.40 21.27
N VAL A 4 -16.13 16.23 20.75
CA VAL A 4 -16.97 15.47 19.81
C VAL A 4 -18.29 15.17 20.53
N GLY A 5 -19.39 15.67 19.97
CA GLY A 5 -20.71 15.50 20.57
C GLY A 5 -21.19 14.06 20.47
N ILE A 6 -21.94 13.60 21.46
CA ILE A 6 -22.56 12.26 21.48
C ILE A 6 -23.36 11.99 20.19
N GLY A 7 -23.94 13.02 19.57
CA GLY A 7 -24.66 12.90 18.29
C GLY A 7 -23.78 12.57 17.09
N ASP A 8 -22.54 13.05 17.05
CA ASP A 8 -21.57 12.72 15.98
C ASP A 8 -21.02 11.31 16.17
N TYR A 9 -20.84 10.89 17.43
CA TYR A 9 -20.47 9.52 17.78
C TYR A 9 -21.56 8.52 17.40
N VAL A 10 -22.83 8.81 17.70
CA VAL A 10 -23.97 7.95 17.33
C VAL A 10 -24.16 7.89 15.81
N ARG A 11 -24.00 9.02 15.10
CA ARG A 11 -24.01 8.99 13.62
C ARG A 11 -22.86 8.16 13.04
N SER A 12 -21.68 8.17 13.65
CA SER A 12 -20.55 7.35 13.21
C SER A 12 -20.80 5.84 13.41
N LEU A 13 -21.56 5.48 14.45
CA LEU A 13 -21.98 4.10 14.72
C LEU A 13 -23.08 3.64 13.76
N ASP A 14 -24.05 4.50 13.43
CA ASP A 14 -25.10 4.21 12.45
C ASP A 14 -24.59 4.14 11.00
N THR A 15 -23.39 4.65 10.72
CA THR A 15 -22.73 4.56 9.40
C THR A 15 -21.75 3.40 9.24
N ARG A 16 -21.54 2.56 10.27
CA ARG A 16 -20.79 1.31 10.11
C ARG A 16 -21.65 0.34 9.33
N THR A 17 -21.36 0.22 8.03
CA THR A 17 -21.93 -0.76 7.13
C THR A 17 -21.58 -2.19 7.56
N GLU A 18 -22.16 -3.20 6.90
CA GLU A 18 -21.75 -4.62 7.00
C GLU A 18 -20.23 -4.81 6.87
N THR A 19 -19.52 -3.85 6.26
CA THR A 19 -18.07 -3.83 6.06
C THR A 19 -17.22 -3.53 7.29
N GLY A 20 -17.79 -3.10 8.42
CA GLY A 20 -17.04 -2.87 9.67
C GLY A 20 -16.33 -1.51 9.80
N ILE A 21 -16.35 -0.67 8.75
CA ILE A 21 -15.80 0.70 8.74
C ILE A 21 -16.81 1.71 8.16
N PRO A 22 -16.60 3.03 8.28
CA PRO A 22 -17.46 4.03 7.64
C PRO A 22 -17.51 3.85 6.11
N ALA A 23 -18.71 4.00 5.52
CA ALA A 23 -18.92 3.80 4.08
C ALA A 23 -17.97 4.65 3.20
N GLN A 24 -17.73 5.91 3.58
CA GLN A 24 -16.83 6.79 2.85
C GLN A 24 -15.37 6.29 2.84
N ASP A 25 -14.91 5.70 3.95
CA ASP A 25 -13.58 5.13 4.04
C ASP A 25 -13.47 3.89 3.14
N PHE A 26 -14.51 3.05 3.14
CA PHE A 26 -14.59 1.90 2.24
C PHE A 26 -14.56 2.31 0.76
N ASP A 27 -15.34 3.33 0.38
CA ASP A 27 -15.34 3.86 -0.99
C ASP A 27 -13.98 4.43 -1.40
N ASN A 28 -13.27 5.09 -0.47
CA ASN A 28 -11.92 5.58 -0.71
C ASN A 28 -10.91 4.43 -0.89
N ILE A 29 -10.95 3.44 0.01
CA ILE A 29 -10.11 2.23 -0.09
C ILE A 29 -10.35 1.54 -1.45
N LYS A 30 -11.61 1.43 -1.89
CA LYS A 30 -11.93 0.86 -3.20
C LYS A 30 -11.41 1.70 -4.37
N PHE A 31 -11.58 3.02 -4.30
CA PHE A 31 -11.13 3.94 -5.34
C PHE A 31 -9.60 3.93 -5.49
N TYR A 32 -8.85 3.97 -4.39
CA TYR A 32 -7.40 4.01 -4.45
C TYR A 32 -6.77 2.64 -4.74
N ALA A 33 -7.45 1.52 -4.48
CA ALA A 33 -7.01 0.20 -4.96
C ALA A 33 -6.89 0.19 -6.49
N GLN A 34 -7.81 0.88 -7.18
CA GLN A 34 -7.79 1.04 -8.62
C GLN A 34 -6.66 1.95 -9.11
N HIS A 35 -6.31 3.00 -8.37
CA HIS A 35 -5.09 3.77 -8.67
C HIS A 35 -3.82 2.92 -8.53
N ALA A 36 -3.79 2.02 -7.54
CA ALA A 36 -2.69 1.07 -7.36
C ALA A 36 -2.58 0.09 -8.53
N ALA A 37 -3.72 -0.43 -9.02
CA ALA A 37 -3.78 -1.26 -10.23
C ALA A 37 -3.33 -0.48 -11.48
N ALA A 38 -3.80 0.77 -11.63
CA ALA A 38 -3.46 1.65 -12.75
C ALA A 38 -1.96 1.96 -12.86
N ALA A 39 -1.21 1.85 -11.75
CA ALA A 39 0.24 2.09 -11.77
C ALA A 39 0.98 1.13 -12.71
N TYR A 40 0.48 -0.09 -12.85
CA TYR A 40 1.12 -1.10 -13.69
C TYR A 40 1.03 -0.81 -15.19
N CYS A 41 -0.02 -0.13 -15.66
CA CYS A 41 -0.17 0.26 -17.07
C CYS A 41 0.28 1.71 -17.36
N ASN A 42 0.24 2.62 -16.38
CA ASN A 42 0.43 4.06 -16.64
C ASN A 42 1.79 4.62 -16.23
N PHE A 43 2.71 3.82 -15.68
CA PHE A 43 4.05 4.30 -15.28
C PHE A 43 4.95 4.79 -16.44
N LYS A 44 4.52 4.59 -17.68
CA LYS A 44 5.15 5.11 -18.91
C LYS A 44 4.16 5.92 -19.77
N ALA A 45 3.05 6.36 -19.19
CA ALA A 45 2.03 7.12 -19.92
C ALA A 45 2.54 8.53 -20.28
N THR A 46 2.15 9.00 -21.46
CA THR A 46 2.54 10.33 -21.94
C THR A 46 1.87 11.42 -21.10
N PRO A 47 2.59 12.43 -20.59
CA PRO A 47 1.98 13.58 -19.92
C PRO A 47 0.87 14.21 -20.77
N GLY A 48 -0.27 14.53 -20.15
CA GLY A 48 -1.48 15.01 -20.80
C GLY A 48 -2.46 13.91 -21.24
N SER A 49 -2.08 12.63 -21.21
CA SER A 49 -3.02 11.54 -21.45
C SER A 49 -3.93 11.30 -20.26
N VAL A 50 -5.13 10.78 -20.51
CA VAL A 50 -6.03 10.29 -19.47
C VAL A 50 -5.58 8.90 -18.99
N LEU A 51 -5.65 8.64 -17.68
CA LEU A 51 -5.41 7.30 -17.11
C LEU A 51 -6.35 6.27 -17.73
N LYS A 52 -5.78 5.12 -18.11
CA LYS A 52 -6.54 3.97 -18.63
C LYS A 52 -6.03 2.67 -18.05
N CYS A 53 -6.92 1.70 -17.88
CA CYS A 53 -6.58 0.37 -17.40
C CYS A 53 -7.08 -0.72 -18.34
N ASP A 54 -6.25 -1.74 -18.49
CA ASP A 54 -6.65 -2.97 -19.14
C ASP A 54 -7.62 -3.76 -18.24
N LYS A 55 -8.43 -4.63 -18.86
CA LYS A 55 -9.32 -5.58 -18.19
C LYS A 55 -10.29 -4.95 -17.16
N SER A 56 -10.62 -3.67 -17.32
CA SER A 56 -11.44 -2.91 -16.38
C SER A 56 -10.88 -2.90 -14.95
N ALA A 57 -9.56 -2.79 -14.79
CA ALA A 57 -8.93 -2.76 -13.46
C ALA A 57 -9.21 -1.47 -12.67
N CYS A 58 -9.57 -0.37 -13.34
CA CYS A 58 -9.78 0.93 -12.68
C CYS A 58 -11.01 1.74 -13.14
N PRO A 59 -12.23 1.16 -13.20
CA PRO A 59 -13.42 1.83 -13.75
C PRO A 59 -13.86 3.07 -12.97
N LEU A 60 -13.67 3.11 -11.64
CA LEU A 60 -14.00 4.28 -10.82
C LEU A 60 -13.01 5.43 -11.09
N VAL A 61 -11.73 5.10 -11.31
CA VAL A 61 -10.70 6.08 -11.70
C VAL A 61 -10.97 6.57 -13.11
N GLU A 62 -11.21 5.69 -14.08
CA GLU A 62 -11.51 6.07 -15.47
C GLU A 62 -12.73 6.98 -15.60
N LYS A 63 -13.75 6.79 -14.74
CA LYS A 63 -14.93 7.64 -14.69
C LYS A 63 -14.60 9.12 -14.40
N ASN A 64 -13.57 9.39 -13.61
CA ASN A 64 -13.11 10.75 -13.32
C ASN A 64 -12.16 11.31 -14.40
N ALA A 65 -11.71 10.46 -15.32
CA ALA A 65 -10.73 10.78 -16.36
C ALA A 65 -9.50 11.57 -15.87
N PRO A 66 -8.75 11.13 -14.83
CA PRO A 66 -7.58 11.86 -14.36
C PRO A 66 -6.52 12.00 -15.44
N THR A 67 -5.90 13.18 -15.49
CA THR A 67 -4.83 13.48 -16.46
C THR A 67 -3.47 13.14 -15.86
N VAL A 68 -2.66 12.38 -16.59
CA VAL A 68 -1.26 12.11 -16.23
C VAL A 68 -0.46 13.40 -16.34
N LEU A 69 0.12 13.86 -15.24
CA LEU A 69 1.02 15.02 -15.21
C LEU A 69 2.46 14.61 -15.52
N ALA A 70 2.89 13.45 -15.01
CA ALA A 70 4.22 12.90 -15.23
C ALA A 70 4.23 11.37 -15.00
N SER A 71 5.19 10.68 -15.59
CA SER A 71 5.40 9.24 -15.44
C SER A 71 6.89 8.94 -15.27
N PHE A 72 7.23 7.88 -14.53
CA PHE A 72 8.60 7.58 -14.11
C PHE A 72 8.88 6.09 -14.22
N ALA A 73 10.09 5.76 -14.67
CA ALA A 73 10.58 4.38 -14.73
C ALA A 73 12.04 4.34 -14.30
N GLY A 74 12.33 3.66 -13.19
CA GLY A 74 13.69 3.36 -12.75
C GLY A 74 14.22 2.14 -13.48
N SER A 75 15.29 2.30 -14.25
CA SER A 75 15.93 1.23 -15.01
C SER A 75 16.71 0.25 -14.14
N SER A 76 17.23 0.68 -12.98
CA SER A 76 18.04 -0.15 -12.09
C SER A 76 17.19 -1.02 -11.17
N THR A 77 16.10 -0.48 -10.63
CA THR A 77 15.25 -1.19 -9.67
C THR A 77 13.95 -1.70 -10.26
N GLY A 78 13.59 -1.25 -11.48
CA GLY A 78 12.31 -1.57 -12.11
C GLY A 78 11.12 -0.82 -11.52
N VAL A 79 11.34 0.14 -10.60
CA VAL A 79 10.26 0.97 -10.05
C VAL A 79 9.56 1.73 -11.17
N GLY A 80 8.25 1.86 -11.05
CA GLY A 80 7.46 2.65 -11.98
C GLY A 80 6.42 3.45 -11.21
N ALA A 81 6.18 4.69 -11.62
CA ALA A 81 5.17 5.53 -11.01
C ALA A 81 4.53 6.48 -12.02
N TYR A 82 3.39 7.04 -11.66
CA TYR A 82 2.85 8.23 -12.31
C TYR A 82 2.38 9.23 -11.26
N VAL A 83 2.31 10.49 -11.67
CA VAL A 83 1.60 11.55 -10.97
C VAL A 83 0.43 11.97 -11.85
N SER A 84 -0.79 11.96 -11.32
CA SER A 84 -2.01 12.36 -12.03
C SER A 84 -2.77 13.47 -11.30
N LEU A 85 -3.58 14.20 -12.06
CA LEU A 85 -4.54 15.19 -11.58
C LEU A 85 -5.96 14.65 -11.77
N ASP A 86 -6.71 14.53 -10.69
CA ASP A 86 -8.15 14.26 -10.71
C ASP A 86 -8.89 15.55 -10.33
N GLU A 87 -9.56 16.18 -11.30
CA GLU A 87 -10.31 17.41 -11.09
C GLU A 87 -11.67 17.18 -10.41
N VAL A 88 -12.22 15.98 -10.51
CA VAL A 88 -13.51 15.61 -9.89
C VAL A 88 -13.35 15.50 -8.39
N ARG A 89 -12.28 14.84 -7.93
CA ARG A 89 -11.96 14.70 -6.50
C ARG A 89 -11.04 15.80 -5.96
N GLN A 90 -10.59 16.71 -6.83
CA GLN A 90 -9.67 17.81 -6.51
C GLN A 90 -8.39 17.32 -5.82
N GLU A 91 -7.70 16.39 -6.47
CA GLU A 91 -6.52 15.74 -5.92
C GLU A 91 -5.41 15.50 -6.94
N ILE A 92 -4.19 15.45 -6.41
CA ILE A 92 -2.99 14.98 -7.10
C ILE A 92 -2.65 13.62 -6.51
N VAL A 93 -2.48 12.61 -7.35
CA VAL A 93 -2.19 11.24 -6.93
C VAL A 93 -0.81 10.84 -7.47
N LEU A 94 0.10 10.47 -6.57
CA LEU A 94 1.29 9.69 -6.91
C LEU A 94 0.96 8.21 -6.73
N SER A 95 0.95 7.44 -7.80
CA SER A 95 0.75 5.99 -7.72
C SER A 95 2.00 5.24 -8.16
N VAL A 96 2.46 4.29 -7.33
CA VAL A 96 3.69 3.53 -7.54
C VAL A 96 3.36 2.05 -7.73
N ARG A 97 3.88 1.45 -8.81
CA ARG A 97 3.67 0.03 -9.13
C ARG A 97 4.56 -0.87 -8.27
N GLY A 98 4.09 -2.09 -8.02
CA GLY A 98 4.91 -3.15 -7.41
C GLY A 98 5.86 -3.83 -8.40
N SER A 99 6.50 -4.91 -7.96
CA SER A 99 7.40 -5.69 -8.83
C SER A 99 6.64 -6.50 -9.87
N ASP A 100 7.24 -6.65 -11.05
CA ASP A 100 6.76 -7.56 -12.10
C ASP A 100 6.98 -9.05 -11.75
N SER A 101 7.67 -9.36 -10.63
CA SER A 101 7.85 -10.73 -10.11
C SER A 101 7.81 -10.77 -8.58
N ILE A 102 6.61 -11.01 -8.04
CA ILE A 102 6.40 -11.16 -6.59
C ILE A 102 7.04 -12.45 -6.05
N ARG A 103 7.13 -13.51 -6.88
CA ARG A 103 7.86 -14.74 -6.52
C ARG A 103 9.33 -14.44 -6.24
N ASN A 104 10.01 -13.70 -7.12
CA ASN A 104 11.43 -13.36 -6.91
C ASN A 104 11.61 -12.54 -5.63
N TYR A 105 10.66 -11.65 -5.32
CA TYR A 105 10.67 -10.95 -4.05
C TYR A 105 10.59 -11.91 -2.86
N LEU A 106 9.66 -12.87 -2.87
CA LEU A 106 9.52 -13.85 -1.77
C LEU A 106 10.74 -14.77 -1.64
N THR A 107 11.37 -15.18 -2.75
CA THR A 107 12.58 -16.03 -2.73
C THR A 107 13.81 -15.28 -2.26
N ASP A 108 14.01 -14.06 -2.75
CA ASP A 108 15.29 -13.35 -2.69
C ASP A 108 15.29 -12.20 -1.68
N ILE A 109 14.22 -12.08 -0.86
CA ILE A 109 14.14 -11.05 0.17
C ILE A 109 15.37 -11.11 1.08
N PHE A 110 16.12 -10.02 1.10
CA PHE A 110 17.35 -9.88 1.88
C PHE A 110 17.14 -8.83 2.96
N LEU A 111 17.53 -9.14 4.19
CA LEU A 111 17.07 -8.45 5.37
C LEU A 111 18.13 -7.47 5.86
N SER A 112 18.20 -6.33 5.16
CA SER A 112 19.21 -5.30 5.37
C SER A 112 18.59 -3.92 5.60
N TRP A 113 19.23 -3.17 6.50
CA TRP A 113 18.82 -1.84 6.91
C TRP A 113 19.57 -0.75 6.13
N HIS A 114 18.84 0.32 5.83
CA HIS A 114 19.37 1.61 5.42
C HIS A 114 18.97 2.65 6.47
N ILE A 115 19.92 3.44 6.95
CA ILE A 115 19.66 4.51 7.92
C ILE A 115 18.92 5.64 7.20
N CYS A 116 17.74 6.02 7.70
CA CYS A 116 16.96 7.14 7.20
C CYS A 116 17.13 8.38 8.09
N HIS A 117 16.70 9.53 7.58
CA HIS A 117 16.92 10.85 8.18
C HIS A 117 15.61 11.52 8.65
N PHE A 118 14.52 10.75 8.75
CA PHE A 118 13.21 11.24 9.19
C PHE A 118 13.15 11.46 10.71
N THR A 119 13.81 10.59 11.48
CA THR A 119 13.89 10.64 12.95
C THR A 119 15.17 9.96 13.45
N SER A 120 15.49 10.09 14.74
CA SER A 120 16.62 9.39 15.37
C SER A 120 16.44 7.87 15.26
N ASP A 121 17.54 7.17 14.98
CA ASP A 121 17.60 5.71 14.88
C ASP A 121 16.66 5.10 13.83
N CYS A 122 16.19 5.94 12.90
CA CYS A 122 15.35 5.54 11.77
C CYS A 122 16.09 4.57 10.85
N LYS A 123 15.47 3.42 10.59
CA LYS A 123 15.95 2.45 9.60
C LYS A 123 14.81 1.98 8.71
N VAL A 124 15.09 1.90 7.42
CA VAL A 124 14.19 1.37 6.39
C VAL A 124 14.87 0.25 5.62
N HIS A 125 14.08 -0.63 5.00
CA HIS A 125 14.60 -1.69 4.15
C HIS A 125 15.41 -1.11 2.99
N VAL A 126 16.65 -1.57 2.82
CA VAL A 126 17.58 -1.00 1.82
C VAL A 126 17.06 -1.12 0.38
N GLY A 127 16.35 -2.20 0.04
CA GLY A 127 15.77 -2.40 -1.28
C GLY A 127 14.67 -1.38 -1.60
N PHE A 128 13.79 -1.09 -0.63
CA PHE A 128 12.71 -0.12 -0.80
C PHE A 128 13.27 1.30 -0.86
N SER A 129 14.24 1.63 0.01
CA SER A 129 14.96 2.90 -0.04
C SER A 129 15.66 3.10 -1.38
N LYS A 130 16.34 2.08 -1.92
CA LYS A 130 16.98 2.18 -3.24
C LYS A 130 15.95 2.40 -4.35
N SER A 131 14.85 1.65 -4.32
CA SER A 131 13.76 1.75 -5.31
C SER A 131 13.14 3.14 -5.34
N TRP A 132 12.75 3.67 -4.18
CA TRP A 132 12.17 5.02 -4.10
C TRP A 132 13.17 6.10 -4.52
N ARG A 133 14.41 6.07 -3.99
CA ARG A 133 15.43 7.08 -4.30
C ARG A 133 15.80 7.18 -5.77
N GLU A 134 15.60 6.11 -6.55
CA GLU A 134 15.90 6.13 -7.98
C GLU A 134 15.00 7.12 -8.75
N ILE A 135 13.73 7.28 -8.34
CA ILE A 135 12.76 8.17 -9.00
C ILE A 135 12.38 9.38 -8.14
N ARG A 136 12.83 9.44 -6.88
CA ARG A 136 12.41 10.42 -5.88
C ARG A 136 12.52 11.85 -6.37
N ASP A 137 13.68 12.25 -6.89
CA ASP A 137 13.96 13.66 -7.19
C ASP A 137 13.08 14.16 -8.36
N ASP A 138 12.89 13.32 -9.39
CA ASP A 138 12.01 13.60 -10.52
C ASP A 138 10.53 13.66 -10.10
N VAL A 139 10.09 12.70 -9.25
CA VAL A 139 8.73 12.69 -8.70
C VAL A 139 8.48 13.93 -7.83
N THR A 140 9.44 14.29 -6.98
CA THR A 140 9.36 15.46 -6.09
C THR A 140 9.18 16.73 -6.90
N SER A 141 9.98 16.91 -7.95
CA SER A 141 9.88 18.04 -8.88
C SER A 141 8.51 18.12 -9.56
N ALA A 142 7.98 17.00 -10.04
CA ALA A 142 6.66 16.95 -10.68
C ALA A 142 5.52 17.27 -9.70
N VAL A 143 5.56 16.73 -8.48
CA VAL A 143 4.56 16.98 -7.44
C VAL A 143 4.60 18.44 -6.98
N GLN A 144 5.78 19.01 -6.74
CA GLN A 144 5.93 20.42 -6.38
C GLN A 144 5.39 21.34 -7.48
N THR A 145 5.67 21.03 -8.75
CA THR A 145 5.12 21.77 -9.90
C THR A 145 3.59 21.68 -9.95
N ALA A 146 3.04 20.47 -9.77
CA ALA A 146 1.59 20.26 -9.75
C ALA A 146 0.92 21.02 -8.60
N ARG A 147 1.48 20.95 -7.39
CA ARG A 147 0.95 21.67 -6.22
C ARG A 147 1.07 23.18 -6.35
N GLY A 148 2.10 23.70 -7.02
CA GLY A 148 2.21 25.12 -7.35
C GLY A 148 1.06 25.61 -8.24
N ARG A 149 0.57 24.74 -9.14
CA ARG A 149 -0.59 25.03 -10.02
C ARG A 149 -1.93 24.78 -9.33
N PHE A 150 -2.01 23.77 -8.47
CA PHE A 150 -3.24 23.33 -7.79
C PHE A 150 -3.07 23.33 -6.25
N PRO A 151 -2.84 24.48 -5.61
CA PRO A 151 -2.43 24.55 -4.20
C PRO A 151 -3.51 24.11 -3.20
N LYS A 152 -4.77 24.02 -3.63
CA LYS A 152 -5.90 23.57 -2.80
C LYS A 152 -6.19 22.07 -2.92
N TYR A 153 -5.55 21.39 -3.87
CA TYR A 153 -5.84 19.99 -4.15
C TYR A 153 -5.12 19.13 -3.12
N ARG A 154 -5.80 18.05 -2.69
CA ARG A 154 -5.18 17.07 -1.79
C ARG A 154 -4.05 16.36 -2.52
N PHE A 155 -3.06 15.89 -1.76
CA PHE A 155 -2.01 15.05 -2.32
C PHE A 155 -2.06 13.68 -1.67
N ILE A 156 -2.09 12.64 -2.50
CA ILE A 156 -2.23 11.25 -2.06
C ILE A 156 -1.10 10.44 -2.67
N THR A 157 -0.45 9.62 -1.86
CA THR A 157 0.45 8.56 -2.33
C THR A 157 -0.26 7.21 -2.25
N VAL A 158 -0.12 6.42 -3.31
CA VAL A 158 -0.80 5.14 -3.49
C VAL A 158 0.19 4.09 -3.96
N GLY A 159 0.06 2.86 -3.47
CA GLY A 159 0.86 1.76 -3.99
C GLY A 159 0.39 0.38 -3.58
N HIS A 160 0.64 -0.59 -4.44
CA HIS A 160 0.38 -2.01 -4.21
C HIS A 160 1.68 -2.79 -4.10
N SER A 161 1.74 -3.81 -3.24
CA SER A 161 2.91 -4.68 -3.06
C SER A 161 4.15 -3.84 -2.73
N LEU A 162 5.28 -4.03 -3.43
CA LEU A 162 6.47 -3.19 -3.28
C LEU A 162 6.21 -1.70 -3.59
N GLY A 163 5.23 -1.40 -4.44
CA GLY A 163 4.79 -0.03 -4.70
C GLY A 163 4.22 0.64 -3.45
N GLY A 164 3.56 -0.12 -2.57
CA GLY A 164 3.11 0.36 -1.27
C GLY A 164 4.28 0.79 -0.37
N ALA A 165 5.38 0.04 -0.40
CA ALA A 165 6.59 0.40 0.35
C ALA A 165 7.21 1.71 -0.15
N SER A 166 7.29 1.87 -1.47
CA SER A 166 7.76 3.11 -2.09
C SER A 166 6.80 4.29 -1.84
N ALA A 167 5.49 4.06 -1.85
CA ALA A 167 4.49 5.09 -1.56
C ALA A 167 4.56 5.57 -0.09
N LEU A 168 4.87 4.70 0.86
CA LEU A 168 5.11 5.06 2.26
C LEU A 168 6.42 5.84 2.43
N LEU A 169 7.48 5.50 1.69
CA LEU A 169 8.72 6.30 1.70
C LEU A 169 8.53 7.66 1.03
N ALA A 170 7.72 7.72 -0.03
CA ALA A 170 7.32 8.98 -0.65
C ALA A 170 6.52 9.85 0.32
N LEU A 171 5.54 9.27 1.03
CA LEU A 171 4.80 9.95 2.11
C LEU A 171 5.78 10.59 3.11
N ALA A 172 6.78 9.83 3.56
CA ALA A 172 7.78 10.27 4.53
C ALA A 172 8.53 11.53 4.04
N ASP A 173 9.08 11.49 2.83
CA ASP A 173 9.80 12.65 2.24
C ASP A 173 8.88 13.86 2.09
N PHE A 174 7.65 13.68 1.59
CA PHE A 174 6.73 14.80 1.39
C PHE A 174 6.25 15.42 2.71
N ILE A 175 5.97 14.62 3.73
CA ILE A 175 5.64 15.18 5.06
C ILE A 175 6.84 15.93 5.65
N GLN A 176 8.06 15.42 5.47
CA GLN A 176 9.29 16.12 5.91
C GLN A 176 9.47 17.47 5.18
N ASP A 177 9.08 17.55 3.92
CA ASP A 177 9.04 18.79 3.12
C ASP A 177 7.86 19.72 3.47
N GLY A 178 7.05 19.38 4.48
CA GLY A 178 5.91 20.17 4.91
C GLY A 178 4.69 20.08 3.99
N ILE A 179 4.60 19.03 3.18
CA ILE A 179 3.52 18.76 2.23
C ILE A 179 2.52 17.78 2.89
N PRO A 180 1.31 18.23 3.28
CA PRO A 180 0.28 17.34 3.79
C PRO A 180 -0.09 16.30 2.73
N THR A 181 -0.05 15.03 3.14
CA THR A 181 -0.11 13.90 2.23
C THR A 181 -0.89 12.75 2.89
N ASP A 182 -1.86 12.19 2.15
CA ASP A 182 -2.58 10.98 2.56
C ASP A 182 -1.93 9.74 1.91
N LEU A 183 -2.10 8.56 2.51
CA LEU A 183 -1.51 7.30 2.03
C LEU A 183 -2.54 6.19 1.91
N TYR A 184 -2.51 5.48 0.79
CA TYR A 184 -3.25 4.23 0.59
C TYR A 184 -2.32 3.13 0.08
N THR A 185 -2.14 2.08 0.87
CA THR A 185 -1.31 0.94 0.47
C THR A 185 -2.07 -0.36 0.52
N TYR A 186 -1.78 -1.26 -0.43
CA TYR A 186 -2.44 -2.55 -0.60
C TYR A 186 -1.39 -3.65 -0.62
N GLY A 187 -1.46 -4.62 0.28
CA GLY A 187 -0.46 -5.71 0.35
C GLY A 187 0.96 -5.20 0.59
N CYS A 188 1.11 -4.08 1.30
CA CYS A 188 2.39 -3.47 1.56
C CYS A 188 3.23 -4.34 2.51
N PRO A 189 4.52 -4.60 2.20
CA PRO A 189 5.43 -5.21 3.16
C PRO A 189 5.79 -4.22 4.28
N ARG A 190 6.38 -4.71 5.37
CA ARG A 190 6.95 -3.90 6.45
C ARG A 190 8.14 -3.11 5.93
N VAL A 191 8.12 -1.78 6.10
CA VAL A 191 9.10 -0.90 5.44
C VAL A 191 10.28 -0.53 6.32
N GLY A 192 10.03 -0.34 7.62
CA GLY A 192 11.03 0.20 8.54
C GLY A 192 10.95 -0.39 9.94
N ASN A 193 11.81 0.11 10.83
CA ASN A 193 11.78 -0.20 12.24
C ASN A 193 10.67 0.57 12.99
N ASP A 194 10.57 0.32 14.30
CA ASP A 194 9.66 1.02 15.21
C ASP A 194 9.83 2.54 15.17
N HIS A 195 11.07 3.05 15.25
CA HIS A 195 11.33 4.48 15.15
C HIS A 195 10.74 5.11 13.88
N PHE A 196 10.89 4.45 12.73
CA PHE A 196 10.33 4.93 11.47
C PHE A 196 8.80 4.93 11.49
N VAL A 197 8.15 3.83 11.86
CA VAL A 197 6.68 3.73 11.81
C VAL A 197 6.00 4.56 12.90
N ASP A 198 6.60 4.68 14.10
CA ASP A 198 6.09 5.54 15.17
C ASP A 198 6.17 7.01 14.75
N TRP A 199 7.25 7.41 14.06
CA TRP A 199 7.35 8.74 13.50
C TRP A 199 6.26 8.99 12.45
N ILE A 200 6.04 8.06 11.50
CA ILE A 200 4.96 8.15 10.51
C ILE A 200 3.59 8.26 11.18
N ASP A 201 3.30 7.39 12.15
CA ASP A 201 2.00 7.33 12.82
C ASP A 201 1.72 8.59 13.65
N SER A 202 2.76 9.30 14.08
CA SER A 202 2.64 10.61 14.74
C SER A 202 2.38 11.78 13.78
N GLN A 203 2.57 11.60 12.48
CA GLN A 203 2.34 12.66 11.48
C GLN A 203 0.84 12.85 11.18
N PRO A 204 0.40 14.07 10.84
CA PRO A 204 -0.96 14.29 10.34
C PRO A 204 -1.18 13.64 8.97
N GLY A 205 -2.45 13.49 8.58
CA GLY A 205 -2.86 12.89 7.31
C GLY A 205 -3.57 11.55 7.51
N VAL A 206 -4.34 11.16 6.50
CA VAL A 206 -5.09 9.90 6.52
C VAL A 206 -4.22 8.80 5.96
N ARG A 207 -4.21 7.63 6.63
CA ARG A 207 -3.41 6.47 6.22
C ARG A 207 -4.25 5.22 6.26
N PHE A 208 -4.35 4.53 5.12
CA PHE A 208 -4.99 3.24 5.00
C PHE A 208 -3.97 2.19 4.54
N ARG A 209 -3.55 1.35 5.49
CA ARG A 209 -2.78 0.14 5.19
C ARG A 209 -3.74 -1.04 5.09
N VAL A 210 -3.99 -1.47 3.87
CA VAL A 210 -4.98 -2.51 3.55
C VAL A 210 -4.28 -3.84 3.31
N THR A 211 -4.75 -4.89 3.98
CA THR A 211 -4.28 -6.27 3.83
C THR A 211 -5.45 -7.17 3.45
N HIS A 212 -5.20 -8.27 2.74
CA HIS A 212 -6.28 -9.16 2.28
C HIS A 212 -6.00 -10.62 2.63
N GLY A 213 -6.98 -11.27 3.26
CA GLY A 213 -6.95 -12.70 3.55
C GLY A 213 -5.62 -13.12 4.17
N SER A 214 -4.99 -14.14 3.59
CA SER A 214 -3.67 -14.63 4.01
C SER A 214 -2.52 -14.18 3.10
N ASP A 215 -2.61 -12.96 2.55
CA ASP A 215 -1.53 -12.35 1.76
C ASP A 215 -0.18 -12.47 2.50
N PRO A 216 0.83 -13.13 1.90
CA PRO A 216 2.14 -13.30 2.53
C PRO A 216 3.05 -12.08 2.49
N VAL A 217 2.88 -11.16 1.55
CA VAL A 217 3.79 -10.01 1.39
C VAL A 217 3.65 -9.06 2.57
N ALA A 218 2.44 -8.84 3.05
CA ALA A 218 2.19 -8.03 4.26
C ALA A 218 2.74 -8.65 5.55
N ARG A 219 3.22 -9.90 5.52
CA ARG A 219 3.88 -10.58 6.65
C ARG A 219 5.40 -10.49 6.59
N LEU A 220 5.95 -9.77 5.60
CA LEU A 220 7.38 -9.65 5.37
C LEU A 220 7.83 -8.20 5.35
N PRO A 221 9.12 -7.92 5.67
CA PRO A 221 10.03 -8.79 6.41
C PRO A 221 9.52 -9.18 7.81
N PRO A 222 10.07 -10.22 8.47
CA PRO A 222 9.58 -10.69 9.77
C PRO A 222 9.64 -9.64 10.90
N LEU A 223 8.62 -9.61 11.77
CA LEU A 223 8.56 -8.76 12.97
C LEU A 223 9.74 -9.01 13.91
N TRP A 224 10.11 -10.26 14.14
CA TRP A 224 11.17 -10.58 15.11
C TRP A 224 12.55 -10.02 14.69
N MET A 225 12.73 -9.63 13.41
CA MET A 225 13.91 -8.94 12.91
C MET A 225 13.89 -7.41 13.06
N GLY A 226 12.86 -6.87 13.71
CA GLY A 226 12.75 -5.43 14.01
C GLY A 226 11.93 -4.63 12.99
N TYR A 227 11.44 -5.25 11.91
CA TYR A 227 10.53 -4.59 10.96
C TYR A 227 9.14 -4.42 11.55
N ARG A 228 8.48 -3.31 11.23
CA ARG A 228 7.17 -2.94 11.74
C ARG A 228 6.26 -2.43 10.63
N HIS A 229 4.98 -2.46 10.92
CA HIS A 229 3.94 -1.80 10.13
C HIS A 229 3.51 -0.50 10.80
N THR A 230 2.98 0.42 10.00
CA THR A 230 2.16 1.53 10.49
C THR A 230 0.81 1.02 11.01
N SER A 231 0.19 1.80 11.89
CA SER A 231 -1.11 1.53 12.51
C SER A 231 -2.17 2.56 12.08
N PRO A 232 -3.44 2.16 11.89
CA PRO A 232 -3.98 0.80 12.00
C PRO A 232 -3.85 -0.02 10.70
N GLU A 233 -4.10 -1.33 10.81
CA GLU A 233 -4.40 -2.23 9.70
C GLU A 233 -5.88 -2.19 9.35
N TYR A 234 -6.21 -2.20 8.06
CA TYR A 234 -7.55 -2.45 7.53
C TYR A 234 -7.55 -3.79 6.81
N TRP A 235 -7.85 -4.86 7.53
CA TRP A 235 -7.75 -6.22 7.02
C TRP A 235 -9.07 -6.67 6.40
N LEU A 236 -9.07 -6.94 5.09
CA LEU A 236 -10.15 -7.64 4.38
C LEU A 236 -10.17 -9.10 4.88
N SER A 237 -10.90 -9.33 5.97
CA SER A 237 -10.98 -10.62 6.66
C SER A 237 -11.94 -11.59 5.98
N LYS A 238 -12.88 -11.06 5.20
CA LYS A 238 -13.82 -11.82 4.37
C LYS A 238 -14.10 -11.05 3.08
N GLY A 239 -14.06 -11.75 1.94
CA GLY A 239 -14.27 -11.18 0.61
C GLY A 239 -13.22 -10.12 0.25
N GLY A 240 -13.52 -9.34 -0.77
CA GLY A 240 -12.66 -8.26 -1.26
C GLY A 240 -11.61 -8.74 -2.26
N GLY A 241 -11.74 -9.97 -2.75
CA GLY A 241 -10.90 -10.47 -3.85
C GLY A 241 -11.53 -10.23 -5.22
N VAL A 242 -12.82 -9.90 -5.28
CA VAL A 242 -13.52 -9.58 -6.53
C VAL A 242 -14.02 -8.15 -6.50
N GLN A 243 -14.05 -7.52 -7.66
CA GLN A 243 -14.63 -6.18 -7.79
C GLN A 243 -16.14 -6.23 -7.53
N ASP A 244 -16.65 -5.28 -6.74
CA ASP A 244 -18.08 -5.19 -6.40
C ASP A 244 -18.62 -6.43 -5.66
N GLU A 245 -17.75 -7.18 -4.99
CA GLU A 245 -18.13 -8.35 -4.20
C GLU A 245 -19.08 -7.95 -3.04
N PRO A 246 -20.21 -8.66 -2.86
CA PRO A 246 -21.06 -8.47 -1.69
C PRO A 246 -20.38 -9.01 -0.42
N ASP A 247 -20.83 -8.56 0.75
CA ASP A 247 -20.42 -9.10 2.05
C ASP A 247 -18.92 -9.01 2.39
N VAL A 248 -18.22 -7.99 1.87
CA VAL A 248 -16.84 -7.67 2.27
C VAL A 248 -16.81 -7.23 3.73
N GLU A 249 -15.93 -7.83 4.55
CA GLU A 249 -15.73 -7.47 5.94
C GLU A 249 -14.31 -6.94 6.16
N ILE A 250 -14.19 -5.74 6.73
CA ILE A 250 -12.92 -5.13 7.13
C ILE A 250 -12.83 -5.13 8.65
N ARG A 251 -11.81 -5.83 9.16
CA ARG A 251 -11.39 -5.77 10.56
C ARG A 251 -10.27 -4.75 10.72
N VAL A 252 -10.43 -3.85 11.68
CA VAL A 252 -9.41 -2.85 12.02
C VAL A 252 -8.52 -3.38 13.16
N CYS A 253 -7.21 -3.27 12.99
CA CYS A 253 -6.24 -3.88 13.89
C CYS A 253 -5.13 -2.89 14.25
N ASP A 254 -5.12 -2.50 15.52
CA ASP A 254 -4.19 -1.49 16.01
C ASP A 254 -2.84 -2.07 16.43
N GLY A 255 -1.82 -1.24 16.34
CA GLY A 255 -0.49 -1.49 16.88
C GLY A 255 0.53 -1.93 15.83
N ILE A 256 1.75 -1.42 15.98
CA ILE A 256 2.87 -1.64 15.06
C ILE A 256 3.48 -3.07 15.15
N LYS A 257 3.00 -3.89 16.10
CA LYS A 257 3.42 -5.27 16.40
C LYS A 257 2.20 -6.19 16.59
N ASN A 258 1.18 -6.05 15.74
CA ASN A 258 -0.07 -6.81 15.85
C ASN A 258 0.01 -8.15 15.08
N SER A 259 -0.57 -9.22 15.65
CA SER A 259 -0.75 -10.53 15.00
C SER A 259 -2.20 -11.06 15.02
N ASP A 260 -3.18 -10.20 15.27
CA ASP A 260 -4.60 -10.52 15.37
C ASP A 260 -5.30 -10.56 14.00
N CYS A 261 -4.63 -10.08 12.95
CA CYS A 261 -5.15 -9.92 11.59
C CYS A 261 -4.28 -10.63 10.55
N ASN A 262 -3.88 -10.00 9.43
CA ASN A 262 -3.14 -10.67 8.37
C ASN A 262 -1.88 -11.38 8.89
N ALA A 263 -1.12 -10.74 9.78
CA ALA A 263 0.07 -11.33 10.40
C ALA A 263 -0.19 -12.58 11.28
N GLY A 264 -1.45 -12.81 11.69
CA GLY A 264 -1.86 -14.01 12.41
C GLY A 264 -2.11 -15.23 11.51
N THR A 265 -2.20 -15.03 10.19
CA THR A 265 -2.56 -16.07 9.22
C THR A 265 -1.42 -17.04 8.89
N TRP A 266 -1.79 -18.17 8.28
CA TRP A 266 -0.91 -19.33 8.06
C TRP A 266 -0.79 -19.66 6.58
N ALA A 267 -1.92 -19.64 5.87
CA ALA A 267 -1.99 -19.97 4.45
C ALA A 267 -1.18 -18.99 3.62
N MET A 268 -0.62 -19.47 2.52
CA MET A 268 0.13 -18.67 1.56
C MET A 268 -0.77 -18.36 0.37
N ASP A 269 -1.51 -17.27 0.47
CA ASP A 269 -2.48 -16.90 -0.56
C ASP A 269 -1.95 -15.75 -1.43
N VAL A 270 -1.22 -16.12 -2.48
CA VAL A 270 -0.73 -15.15 -3.48
C VAL A 270 -1.88 -14.59 -4.32
N TRP A 271 -3.00 -15.32 -4.44
CA TRP A 271 -4.19 -14.76 -5.08
C TRP A 271 -4.75 -13.61 -4.25
N ALA A 272 -4.82 -13.75 -2.92
CA ALA A 272 -5.18 -12.65 -2.05
C ALA A 272 -4.24 -11.44 -2.21
N HIS A 273 -2.94 -11.68 -2.42
CA HIS A 273 -1.99 -10.61 -2.72
C HIS A 273 -2.28 -9.87 -4.04
N MET A 274 -2.81 -10.54 -5.07
CA MET A 274 -3.09 -9.88 -6.36
C MET A 274 -4.43 -9.15 -6.39
N ASN A 275 -5.29 -9.38 -5.40
CA ASN A 275 -6.67 -8.94 -5.45
C ASN A 275 -7.01 -8.09 -4.22
N TYR A 276 -7.27 -6.81 -4.42
CA TYR A 276 -7.65 -5.85 -3.39
C TYR A 276 -8.85 -5.05 -3.88
N LEU A 277 -10.06 -5.52 -3.53
CA LEU A 277 -11.35 -5.02 -4.01
C LEU A 277 -11.48 -5.05 -5.55
N GLY A 278 -10.79 -6.01 -6.18
CA GLY A 278 -10.61 -6.15 -7.61
C GLY A 278 -9.18 -6.61 -7.95
N ASP A 279 -8.97 -7.01 -9.21
CA ASP A 279 -7.66 -7.49 -9.68
C ASP A 279 -6.66 -6.33 -9.79
N THR A 280 -5.80 -6.19 -8.77
CA THR A 280 -4.78 -5.15 -8.71
C THR A 280 -3.58 -5.47 -9.62
N SER A 281 -3.50 -6.72 -10.08
CA SER A 281 -2.47 -7.21 -11.01
C SER A 281 -2.91 -7.17 -12.47
N ALA A 282 -4.15 -6.78 -12.78
CA ALA A 282 -4.75 -6.89 -14.11
C ALA A 282 -3.93 -6.24 -15.23
N CYS A 283 -3.24 -5.14 -14.91
CA CYS A 283 -2.38 -4.35 -15.79
C CYS A 283 -0.89 -4.71 -15.69
N MET A 284 -0.53 -5.68 -14.85
CA MET A 284 0.80 -6.31 -14.88
C MET A 284 0.90 -7.05 -16.23
N GLY A 285 1.96 -6.77 -17.01
CA GLY A 285 2.20 -7.46 -18.28
C GLY A 285 2.13 -8.97 -18.11
N ASP A 286 1.83 -9.69 -19.20
CA ASP A 286 1.33 -11.07 -19.16
C ASP A 286 1.98 -11.95 -18.06
N PRO A 287 1.25 -12.27 -16.97
CA PRO A 287 1.77 -13.12 -15.88
C PRO A 287 1.97 -14.58 -16.31
N ILE A 288 1.68 -14.92 -17.57
CA ILE A 288 1.48 -16.28 -18.10
C ILE A 288 2.78 -17.10 -18.25
N VAL A 289 3.94 -16.58 -17.86
CA VAL A 289 5.07 -17.47 -17.51
C VAL A 289 5.16 -17.62 -15.99
N LYS A 290 4.30 -18.51 -15.47
CA LYS A 290 4.43 -19.30 -14.22
C LYS A 290 3.82 -18.78 -12.91
N TRP A 291 2.56 -18.37 -12.90
CA TRP A 291 1.72 -18.61 -11.71
C TRP A 291 0.34 -19.11 -12.15
N LYS A 292 0.29 -20.36 -12.62
CA LYS A 292 -0.97 -21.10 -12.52
C LYS A 292 -1.28 -21.26 -11.03
N ARG A 293 -2.56 -21.25 -10.69
CA ARG A 293 -3.06 -21.65 -9.35
C ARG A 293 -2.50 -23.00 -8.86
N ASP A 294 -1.93 -23.79 -9.77
CA ASP A 294 -1.32 -25.11 -9.56
C ASP A 294 0.22 -25.12 -9.68
N ASP A 295 0.90 -23.98 -9.93
CA ASP A 295 2.35 -23.92 -9.92
C ASP A 295 2.81 -23.95 -8.46
N ALA A 296 3.08 -25.16 -7.96
CA ALA A 296 3.58 -25.40 -6.61
C ALA A 296 4.71 -24.41 -6.30
N MET A 297 4.46 -23.55 -5.31
CA MET A 297 5.53 -22.79 -4.68
C MET A 297 6.57 -23.80 -4.20
N ASP A 298 7.85 -23.45 -4.30
CA ASP A 298 8.90 -24.29 -3.78
C ASP A 298 8.57 -24.61 -2.31
N SER A 299 8.45 -25.90 -1.98
CA SER A 299 8.06 -26.34 -0.63
C SER A 299 9.00 -25.77 0.44
N GLU A 300 10.25 -25.49 0.07
CA GLU A 300 11.20 -24.81 0.95
C GLU A 300 10.80 -23.36 1.24
N LEU A 301 10.39 -22.61 0.20
CA LEU A 301 9.92 -21.23 0.35
C LEU A 301 8.64 -21.17 1.17
N GLU A 302 7.69 -22.08 0.90
CA GLU A 302 6.44 -22.16 1.65
C GLU A 302 6.72 -22.42 3.14
N GLN A 303 7.55 -23.42 3.44
CA GLN A 303 7.91 -23.77 4.81
C GLN A 303 8.62 -22.61 5.51
N ARG A 304 9.57 -21.94 4.85
CA ARG A 304 10.28 -20.77 5.40
C ARG A 304 9.33 -19.65 5.80
N LEU A 305 8.34 -19.36 4.96
CA LEU A 305 7.37 -18.30 5.21
C LEU A 305 6.37 -18.68 6.32
N ILE A 306 5.99 -19.96 6.42
CA ILE A 306 5.22 -20.49 7.55
C ILE A 306 6.02 -20.34 8.85
N ASP A 307 7.31 -20.73 8.84
CA ASP A 307 8.18 -20.65 10.01
C ASP A 307 8.37 -19.22 10.50
N TRP A 308 8.58 -18.27 9.57
CA TRP A 308 8.67 -16.85 9.92
C TRP A 308 7.36 -16.30 10.49
N SER A 309 6.21 -16.68 9.93
CA SER A 309 4.90 -16.32 10.49
C SER A 309 4.72 -16.86 11.92
N GLN A 310 5.16 -18.09 12.18
CA GLN A 310 5.14 -18.67 13.51
C GLN A 310 6.05 -17.92 14.50
N GLN A 311 7.27 -17.59 14.08
CA GLN A 311 8.22 -16.81 14.89
C GLN A 311 7.69 -15.40 15.20
N ASP A 312 7.02 -14.75 14.24
CA ASP A 312 6.36 -13.46 14.43
C ASP A 312 5.28 -13.54 15.51
N ARG A 313 4.40 -14.55 15.48
CA ARG A 313 3.37 -14.75 16.51
C ARG A 313 3.97 -15.04 17.88
N ASP A 314 5.02 -15.85 17.95
CA ASP A 314 5.70 -16.15 19.21
C ASP A 314 6.42 -14.92 19.76
N PHE A 315 6.98 -14.08 18.89
CA PHE A 315 7.54 -12.78 19.25
C PHE A 315 6.47 -11.86 19.84
N VAL A 316 5.31 -11.72 19.20
CA VAL A 316 4.20 -10.90 19.72
C VAL A 316 3.76 -11.42 21.08
N LYS A 317 3.45 -12.72 21.22
CA LYS A 317 3.03 -13.34 22.49
C LYS A 317 4.02 -13.12 23.63
N LYS A 318 5.32 -13.15 23.36
CA LYS A 318 6.38 -12.91 24.36
C LYS A 318 6.49 -11.45 24.79
N ASN A 319 6.13 -10.51 23.92
CA ASN A 319 6.27 -9.06 24.13
C ASN A 319 4.94 -8.33 24.41
N SER A 320 3.83 -9.06 24.51
CA SER A 320 2.50 -8.54 24.91
C SER A 320 2.26 -8.59 26.44
N LYS A 321 3.31 -8.81 27.25
CA LYS A 321 3.28 -8.75 28.72
C LYS A 321 4.12 -7.57 29.20
#